data_AF-A0A454WIY2-F1
#
_entry.id   AF-A0A454WIY2-F1
#
_cell.length_a   1.000
_cell.length_b   1.000
_cell.length_c   1.000
_cell.angle_alpha   90.00
_cell.angle_beta   90.00
_cell.angle_gamma   90.00
#
_symmetry.space_group_name_H-M   'P 1'
#
loop_
_entity.id
_entity.type
_entity.pdbx_description
1 polymer ?
#
loop_
_entity_poly.entity_id
_entity_poly.type
_entity_poly.pdbx_seq_one_letter_code
_entity_poly.pdbx_strand_id
1 'polypeptide(L)'
;MSTDPKSVVHGILAEDLEVDPAEIADGALLRDLDLDSLAVAELIVRIKEETGVDLGGEETRVADLTVAEVVSLAGAGLEAA
;
A
#
# COMPACT_ATOMS: atom_id res chain seq x y z
N MET A 1 -2.59 -17.97 -4.28
CA MET A 1 -2.95 -16.64 -3.75
C MET A 1 -3.02 -15.73 -4.96
N SER A 2 -4.08 -14.95 -5.11
CA SER A 2 -4.21 -14.07 -6.29
C SER A 2 -2.99 -13.16 -6.36
N THR A 3 -2.22 -13.30 -7.43
CA THR A 3 -1.00 -12.54 -7.74
C THR A 3 -1.36 -11.13 -8.23
N ASP A 4 -2.38 -10.51 -7.61
CA ASP A 4 -2.89 -9.21 -8.02
C ASP A 4 -2.43 -8.16 -7.00
N PRO A 5 -1.61 -7.17 -7.42
CA PRO A 5 -1.06 -6.18 -6.50
C PRO A 5 -2.14 -5.29 -5.88
N LYS A 6 -3.27 -5.09 -6.56
CA LYS A 6 -4.40 -4.34 -6.01
C LYS A 6 -5.02 -5.10 -4.84
N SER A 7 -5.25 -6.39 -5.00
CA SER A 7 -5.79 -7.23 -3.94
C SER A 7 -4.86 -7.29 -2.72
N VAL A 8 -3.54 -7.29 -2.92
CA VAL A 8 -2.56 -7.25 -1.81
C VAL A 8 -2.62 -5.92 -1.07
N VAL A 9 -2.51 -4.80 -1.78
CA VAL A 9 -2.51 -3.47 -1.14
C VAL A 9 -3.84 -3.19 -0.44
N HIS A 10 -4.97 -3.50 -1.08
CA HIS A 10 -6.28 -3.35 -0.45
C HIS A 10 -6.45 -4.26 0.76
N GLY A 11 -5.93 -5.49 0.72
CA GLY A 11 -5.93 -6.42 1.84
C GLY A 11 -5.15 -5.85 3.04
N ILE A 12 -3.94 -5.36 2.81
CA ILE A 12 -3.12 -4.76 3.88
C ILE A 12 -3.82 -3.53 4.47
N LEU A 13 -4.33 -2.62 3.64
CA LEU A 13 -5.03 -1.43 4.10
C LEU A 13 -6.27 -1.78 4.95
N ALA A 14 -7.10 -2.72 4.50
CA ALA A 14 -8.35 -3.06 5.18
C ALA A 14 -8.17 -4.02 6.37
N GLU A 15 -7.31 -5.02 6.25
CA GLU A 15 -7.17 -6.11 7.23
C GLU A 15 -6.06 -5.83 8.25
N ASP A 16 -4.92 -5.27 7.83
CA ASP A 16 -3.80 -5.00 8.73
C ASP A 16 -3.85 -3.60 9.33
N LEU A 17 -4.28 -2.59 8.54
CA LEU A 17 -4.31 -1.19 8.97
C LEU A 17 -5.70 -0.68 9.35
N GLU A 18 -6.71 -1.55 9.32
CA GLU A 18 -8.10 -1.26 9.74
C GLU A 18 -8.75 -0.06 8.99
N VAL A 19 -8.30 0.24 7.77
CA VAL A 19 -8.89 1.30 6.93
C VAL A 19 -10.25 0.84 6.40
N ASP A 20 -11.25 1.73 6.40
CA ASP A 20 -12.57 1.41 5.84
C ASP A 20 -12.44 1.09 4.33
N PRO A 21 -12.87 -0.10 3.87
CA PRO A 21 -12.87 -0.46 2.45
C PRO A 21 -13.61 0.54 1.56
N ALA A 22 -14.57 1.29 2.10
CA ALA A 22 -15.27 2.35 1.38
C ALA A 22 -14.41 3.56 1.06
N GLU A 23 -13.33 3.79 1.83
CA GLU A 23 -12.39 4.90 1.65
C GLU A 23 -11.19 4.53 0.77
N ILE A 24 -10.89 3.23 0.64
CA ILE A 24 -9.82 2.71 -0.21
C ILE A 24 -10.20 2.82 -1.70
N ALA A 25 -10.05 4.02 -2.25
CA ALA A 25 -10.25 4.32 -3.66
C ALA A 25 -8.91 4.56 -4.38
N ASP A 26 -8.84 4.22 -5.67
CA ASP A 26 -7.62 4.34 -6.49
C ASP A 26 -7.01 5.76 -6.45
N GLY A 27 -7.85 6.80 -6.36
CA GLY A 27 -7.43 8.20 -6.30
C GLY A 27 -7.30 8.78 -4.89
N ALA A 28 -7.57 8.00 -3.83
CA ALA A 28 -7.40 8.45 -2.46
C ALA A 28 -5.90 8.53 -2.11
N LEU A 29 -5.48 9.60 -1.45
CA LEU A 29 -4.13 9.71 -0.90
C LEU A 29 -4.05 8.91 0.40
N LEU A 30 -2.90 8.29 0.66
CA LEU A 30 -2.70 7.54 1.91
C LEU A 30 -2.88 8.41 3.17
N ARG A 31 -2.49 9.69 3.13
CA ARG A 31 -2.75 10.63 4.24
C ARG A 31 -4.22 10.95 4.48
N ASP A 32 -5.07 10.76 3.47
CA ASP A 32 -6.51 11.04 3.57
C ASP A 32 -7.27 9.83 4.17
N LEU A 33 -6.59 8.68 4.32
CA LEU A 33 -7.12 7.45 4.92
C LEU A 33 -6.88 7.38 6.44
N ASP A 34 -6.66 8.53 7.08
CA ASP A 34 -6.33 8.63 8.52
C ASP A 34 -5.16 7.71 8.96
N LEU A 35 -4.20 7.45 8.06
CA LEU A 35 -3.02 6.66 8.35
C LEU A 35 -1.96 7.48 9.09
N ASP A 36 -1.68 7.11 10.33
CA ASP A 36 -0.54 7.63 11.10
C ASP A 36 0.80 7.15 10.51
N SER A 37 1.91 7.81 10.90
CA SER A 37 3.25 7.46 10.40
C SER A 37 3.62 5.98 10.64
N LEU A 38 3.20 5.42 11.77
CA LEU A 38 3.40 4.00 12.08
C LEU A 38 2.63 3.08 11.12
N ALA A 39 1.39 3.44 10.77
CA ALA A 39 0.59 2.66 9.83
C ALA A 39 1.19 2.72 8.42
N VAL A 40 1.71 3.88 8.00
CA VAL A 40 2.45 4.02 6.74
C VAL A 40 3.73 3.18 6.75
N ALA A 41 4.48 3.17 7.86
CA ALA A 41 5.67 2.32 8.00
C ALA A 41 5.31 0.83 7.89
N GLU A 42 4.21 0.41 8.53
CA GLU A 42 3.73 -0.97 8.45
C GLU A 42 3.29 -1.34 7.02
N LEU A 43 2.57 -0.45 6.32
CA LEU A 43 2.21 -0.64 4.92
C LEU A 43 3.44 -0.92 4.04
N ILE A 44 4.49 -0.13 4.20
CA ILE A 44 5.75 -0.28 3.44
C ILE A 44 6.37 -1.66 3.71
N VAL A 45 6.41 -2.08 4.98
CA VAL A 45 6.96 -3.38 5.37
C VAL A 45 6.13 -4.52 4.81
N ARG A 46 4.80 -4.48 4.95
CA ARG A 46 3.90 -5.54 4.46
C ARG A 46 3.94 -5.67 2.94
N ILE A 47 3.94 -4.56 2.21
CA ILE A 47 4.08 -4.60 0.75
C ILE A 47 5.39 -5.27 0.35
N LYS A 48 6.49 -4.95 1.03
CA LYS A 48 7.78 -5.58 0.77
C LYS A 48 7.79 -7.08 1.09
N GLU A 49 7.14 -7.50 2.17
CA GLU A 49 7.05 -8.92 2.53
C GLU A 49 6.20 -9.71 1.53
N GLU A 50 5.08 -9.13 1.07
CA GLU A 50 4.14 -9.81 0.18
C GLU A 50 4.56 -9.77 -1.30
N THR A 51 5.16 -8.67 -1.77
CA THR A 51 5.51 -8.49 -3.19
C THR A 51 7.00 -8.48 -3.47
N GLY A 52 7.84 -8.37 -2.43
CA GLY A 52 9.29 -8.20 -2.57
C GLY A 52 9.72 -6.77 -2.93
N VAL A 53 8.79 -5.84 -3.12
CA VAL A 53 9.08 -4.44 -3.48
C VAL A 53 9.31 -3.59 -2.24
N ASP A 54 10.49 -2.98 -2.16
CA ASP A 54 10.72 -1.87 -1.25
C ASP A 54 10.21 -0.58 -1.89
N LEU A 55 9.23 0.09 -1.26
CA LEU A 55 8.73 1.38 -1.73
C LEU A 55 9.79 2.50 -1.64
N GLY A 56 10.94 2.25 -1.00
CA GLY A 56 12.15 3.07 -1.09
C GLY A 56 12.01 4.51 -0.57
N GLY A 57 10.94 4.81 0.16
CA GLY A 57 10.56 6.17 0.54
C GLY A 57 10.49 6.37 2.05
N GLU A 58 10.74 7.61 2.48
CA GLU A 58 10.38 8.09 3.82
C GLU A 58 8.85 8.03 3.98
N GLU A 59 8.36 7.72 5.18
CA GLU A 59 6.92 7.60 5.49
C GLU A 59 6.13 8.81 4.95
N THR A 60 6.67 10.02 5.10
CA THR A 60 6.08 11.26 4.60
C THR A 60 5.84 11.24 3.08
N ARG A 61 6.81 10.72 2.31
CA ARG A 61 6.67 10.62 0.84
C ARG A 61 5.64 9.57 0.46
N VAL A 62 5.62 8.45 1.17
CA VAL A 62 4.65 7.38 0.90
C VAL A 62 3.24 7.87 1.23
N ALA A 63 3.07 8.65 2.30
CA ALA A 63 1.79 9.28 2.66
C ALA A 63 1.27 10.30 1.63
N ASP A 64 2.12 10.81 0.74
CA ASP A 64 1.74 11.67 -0.41
C ASP A 64 1.29 10.85 -1.64
N LEU A 65 1.40 9.52 -1.63
CA LEU A 65 1.01 8.67 -2.76
C LEU A 65 -0.47 8.34 -2.71
N THR A 66 -1.05 8.14 -3.90
CA THR A 66 -2.37 7.55 -4.06
C THR A 66 -2.34 6.03 -3.89
N VAL A 67 -3.48 5.43 -3.55
CA VAL A 67 -3.63 3.97 -3.51
C VAL A 67 -3.22 3.34 -4.85
N ALA A 68 -3.63 3.92 -5.99
CA ALA A 68 -3.24 3.41 -7.30
C ALA A 68 -1.73 3.45 -7.56
N GLU A 69 -1.04 4.50 -7.11
CA GLU A 69 0.42 4.58 -7.20
C GLU A 69 1.09 3.50 -6.37
N VAL A 70 0.61 3.26 -5.13
CA VAL A 70 1.12 2.19 -4.28
C VAL A 70 0.88 0.82 -4.90
N VAL A 71 -0.30 0.57 -5.47
CA VAL A 71 -0.61 -0.65 -6.22
C VAL A 71 0.34 -0.84 -7.41
N SER A 72 0.59 0.23 -8.17
CA SER A 72 1.50 0.18 -9.32
C SER A 72 2.94 -0.11 -8.89
N LEU A 73 3.40 0.46 -7.77
CA LEU A 73 4.72 0.20 -7.22
C LEU A 73 4.82 -1.24 -6.72
N ALA A 74 3.81 -1.72 -5.98
CA ALA A 74 3.74 -3.08 -5.48
C ALA A 74 3.73 -4.12 -6.62
N GLY A 75 3.05 -3.83 -7.74
CA GLY A 75 3.03 -4.69 -8.92
C GLY A 75 4.37 -4.78 -9.67
N ALA A 76 5.22 -3.75 -9.56
CA ALA A 76 6.49 -3.72 -10.28
C ALA A 76 7.48 -4.84 -9.86
N GLY A 77 7.43 -5.30 -8.60
CA GLY A 77 8.25 -6.44 -8.17
C GLY A 77 7.59 -7.79 -8.39
N LEU A 78 6.27 -7.83 -8.49
CA LEU A 78 5.53 -9.07 -8.76
C LEU A 78 5.74 -9.54 -10.22
N GLU A 79 5.87 -8.60 -11.16
CA GLU A 79 6.20 -8.89 -12.58
C GLU A 79 7.69 -9.24 -12.79
N ALA A 80 8.55 -8.97 -11.80
CA ALA A 80 9.99 -9.21 -11.87
C ALA A 80 10.43 -10.57 -11.27
N ALA A 81 9.50 -11.31 -10.65
CA ALA A 81 9.71 -12.60 -9.99
C ALA A 81 9.27 -13.79 -10.86
#